data_AF-A0A0U1NQU4-F1
#
_entry.id   AF-A0A0U1NQU4-F1
#
_cell.length_a   1.000
_cell.length_b   1.000
_cell.length_c   1.000
_cell.angle_alpha   90.00
_cell.angle_beta   90.00
_cell.angle_gamma   90.00
#
_symmetry.space_group_name_H-M   'P 1'
#
loop_
_entity.id
_entity.type
_entity.pdbx_description
1 polymer ?
#
loop_
_entity_poly.entity_id
_entity_poly.type
_entity_poly.pdbx_seq_one_letter_code
_entity_poly.pdbx_strand_id
1 'polypeptide(L)' 'MIPNTVESIRKLVKKFGEKDNLRVCYETGPTGYALYRHFLSLGIECEVIAPSLIPKKPGDRIKTDRRDSINLASC' A
#
# COMPACT_ATOMS: atom_id res chain seq x y z
N MET A 1 14.54 5.75 0.01
CA MET A 1 13.98 4.57 -0.68
C MET A 1 13.97 3.41 0.31
N ILE A 2 12.82 2.77 0.54
CA ILE A 2 12.70 1.66 1.50
C ILE A 2 12.86 0.37 0.70
N PRO A 3 13.79 -0.54 1.06
CA PRO A 3 13.92 -1.81 0.37
C PRO A 3 12.69 -2.70 0.64
N ASN A 4 12.24 -3.44 -0.37
CA ASN A 4 11.12 -4.37 -0.28
C ASN A 4 11.53 -5.68 0.44
N THR A 5 11.97 -5.57 1.69
CA THR A 5 12.32 -6.70 2.55
C THR A 5 11.37 -6.77 3.74
N VAL A 6 11.09 -7.99 4.21
CA VAL A 6 10.20 -8.26 5.36
C VAL A 6 10.63 -7.48 6.60
N GLU A 7 11.94 -7.36 6.84
CA GLU A 7 12.48 -6.66 8.00
C GLU A 7 12.25 -5.16 7.96
N SER A 8 12.40 -4.54 6.78
CA SER A 8 12.14 -3.12 6.59
C SER A 8 10.65 -2.80 6.70
N ILE A 9 9.79 -3.65 6.14
CA ILE A 9 8.34 -3.55 6.28
C ILE A 9 7.93 -3.68 7.75
N ARG A 10 8.49 -4.66 8.48
CA ARG A 10 8.24 -4.84 9.91
C ARG A 10 8.65 -3.62 10.74
N LYS A 11 9.81 -3.03 10.45
CA LYS A 11 10.26 -1.78 11.11
C LYS A 11 9.31 -0.62 10.82
N LEU A 12 8.79 -0.54 9.60
CA LEU A 12 7.89 0.51 9.17
C LEU A 12 6.53 0.38 9.86
N VAL A 13 5.94 -0.82 9.87
CA VAL A 13 4.69 -1.11 10.59
C VAL A 13 4.81 -0.77 12.07
N LYS A 14 5.89 -1.20 12.73
CA LYS A 14 6.17 -0.84 14.14
C LYS A 14 6.24 0.66 14.41
N LYS A 15 6.58 1.47 13.40
CA LYS A 15 6.62 2.93 13.53
C LYS A 15 5.22 3.55 13.47
N PHE A 16 4.28 2.91 12.79
CA PHE A 16 2.91 3.39 12.63
C PHE A 16 1.94 2.82 13.66
N GLY A 17 2.21 1.65 14.24
CA GLY A 17 1.40 1.09 15.32
C GLY A 17 1.54 -0.43 15.48
N GLU A 18 0.63 -1.02 16.26
CA GLU A 18 0.48 -2.47 16.33
C GLU A 18 -0.21 -3.02 15.09
N LYS A 19 0.18 -4.24 14.68
CA LYS A 19 -0.33 -4.92 13.48
C LYS A 19 -1.86 -5.07 13.44
N ASP A 20 -2.50 -5.21 14.60
CA ASP A 20 -3.94 -5.42 14.73
C ASP A 20 -4.77 -4.15 14.48
N ASN A 21 -4.16 -2.98 14.59
CA ASN A 21 -4.81 -1.69 14.36
C ASN A 21 -4.37 -1.03 13.04
N LEU A 22 -3.63 -1.76 12.19
CA LEU A 22 -3.06 -1.21 10.97
C LEU A 22 -3.72 -1.85 9.74
N ARG A 23 -4.37 -1.03 8.93
CA ARG A 23 -4.80 -1.41 7.58
C ARG A 23 -3.82 -0.85 6.55
N VAL A 24 -3.34 -1.70 5.67
CA VAL A 24 -2.37 -1.33 4.63
C VAL A 24 -2.99 -1.50 3.26
N CYS A 25 -2.96 -0.46 2.43
CA CYS A 25 -3.38 -0.57 1.04
C CYS A 25 -2.16 -0.46 0.12
N TYR A 26 -2.10 -1.31 -0.92
CA TYR A 26 -1.04 -1.29 -1.92
C TYR A 26 -1.62 -1.33 -3.34
N GLU A 27 -1.16 -0.41 -4.20
CA GLU A 27 -1.52 -0.40 -5.62
C GLU A 27 -0.79 -1.54 -6.35
N THR A 28 -1.53 -2.48 -6.92
CA THR A 28 -0.93 -3.57 -7.70
C THR A 28 -0.36 -3.01 -9.00
N GLY A 29 0.94 -3.22 -9.19
CA GLY A 29 1.57 -3.16 -10.51
C GLY A 29 1.39 -4.46 -11.29
N PRO A 30 1.68 -4.48 -12.60
CA PRO A 30 1.55 -5.65 -13.48
C PRO A 30 2.40 -6.87 -13.05
N THR A 31 3.28 -6.70 -12.05
CA THR A 31 4.31 -7.67 -11.67
C THR A 31 4.39 -7.96 -10.16
N GLY A 32 3.45 -7.49 -9.31
CA GLY A 32 3.78 -7.38 -7.88
C GLY A 32 2.70 -7.73 -6.85
N TYR A 33 2.69 -8.97 -6.38
CA TYR A 33 2.08 -9.39 -5.09
C TYR A 33 3.13 -9.59 -3.97
N ALA A 34 4.38 -9.24 -4.20
CA ALA A 34 5.46 -9.47 -3.22
C ALA A 34 5.20 -8.75 -1.90
N LEU A 35 4.81 -7.48 -1.95
CA LEU A 35 4.45 -6.68 -0.77
C LEU A 35 3.30 -7.29 0.01
N TYR A 36 2.21 -7.66 -0.69
CA TYR A 36 1.08 -8.35 -0.08
C TYR A 36 1.49 -9.62 0.66
N ARG A 37 2.34 -10.46 0.04
CA ARG A 37 2.87 -11.68 0.70
C ARG A 37 3.73 -11.36 1.91
N HIS A 38 4.50 -10.29 1.89
CA HIS A 38 5.30 -9.86 3.03
C HIS A 38 4.43 -9.38 4.20
N PHE A 39 3.38 -8.60 3.93
CA PHE A 39 2.42 -8.17 4.97
C PHE A 39 1.64 -9.37 5.54
N LEU A 40 1.19 -10.28 4.68
CA LEU A 40 0.50 -11.50 5.09
C LEU A 40 1.38 -12.39 5.97
N SER A 41 2.66 -12.56 5.62
CA SER A 41 3.64 -13.29 6.42
C SER A 41 3.92 -12.64 7.78
N LEU A 42 3.62 -11.35 7.95
CA LEU A 42 3.73 -10.63 9.21
C LEU A 42 2.42 -10.62 10.00
N GLY A 43 1.35 -11.19 9.46
CA GLY A 43 0.01 -11.20 10.06
C GLY A 43 -0.66 -9.84 10.06
N ILE A 44 -0.40 -9.02 9.03
CA ILE A 44 -0.99 -7.70 8.84
C ILE A 44 -1.99 -7.77 7.70
N GLU A 45 -3.18 -7.20 7.90
CA GLU A 45 -4.17 -7.08 6.83
C GLU A 45 -3.70 -6.05 5.79
N CYS A 46 -3.48 -6.54 4.57
CA CYS A 46 -3.10 -5.71 3.44
C CYS A 46 -4.10 -5.88 2.29
N GLU A 47 -4.72 -4.79 1.85
CA GLU A 47 -5.62 -4.77 0.71
C GLU A 47 -4.86 -4.39 -0.56
N VAL A 48 -5.07 -5.16 -1.62
CA VAL A 48 -4.45 -4.94 -2.92
C VAL A 48 -5.46 -4.21 -3.81
N ILE A 49 -5.17 -2.96 -4.13
CA ILE A 49 -6.06 -2.09 -4.89
C ILE A 49 -5.59 -2.03 -6.34
N ALA A 50 -6.48 -2.36 -7.26
CA ALA A 50 -6.18 -2.24 -8.68
C ALA A 50 -6.18 -0.75 -9.11
N PRO A 51 -5.25 -0.32 -9.98
CA PRO A 51 -5.22 1.04 -10.52
C PRO A 51 -6.51 1.46 -11.23
N SER A 52 -7.33 0.50 -11.64
CA SER A 52 -8.66 0.67 -12.24
C SER A 52 -9.78 0.95 -11.23
N LEU A 53 -9.60 0.58 -9.96
CA LEU A 53 -10.57 0.80 -8.88
C LEU A 53 -10.42 2.19 -8.24
N ILE A 54 -9.28 2.84 -8.42
CA ILE A 54 -9.03 4.17 -7.89
C ILE A 54 -9.83 5.19 -8.73
N PRO A 55 -10.78 5.93 -8.15
CA PRO A 55 -11.57 6.91 -8.87
C PRO A 55 -10.67 8.06 -9.34
N LYS A 56 -10.37 8.09 -10.65
CA LYS A 56 -9.62 9.18 -11.27
C LYS A 56 -10.58 10.19 -11.89
N LYS A 57 -10.50 11.45 -11.45
CA LYS A 57 -11.22 12.53 -12.12
C LYS A 57 -10.69 12.67 -13.56
N PRO A 58 -11.55 12.70 -14.59
CA PRO A 58 -11.12 12.92 -15.96
C PRO A 58 -10.42 14.28 -16.07
N GLY A 59 -9.19 14.29 -16.56
CA GLY A 59 -8.35 15.49 -16.70
C GLY A 59 -7.23 15.65 -15.66
N ASP A 60 -7.23 14.85 -14.59
CA ASP A 60 -6.17 14.91 -13.58
C ASP A 60 -4.94 14.10 -14.03
N ARG A 61 -4.01 14.76 -14.74
CA ARG A 61 -2.77 14.15 -15.28
C ARG A 61 -1.57 14.27 -14.33
N ILE A 62 -1.75 14.88 -13.16
CA ILE A 62 -0.66 15.13 -12.21
C ILE A 62 -0.58 13.97 -11.21
N LYS A 63 0.33 13.01 -11.44
CA LYS A 63 0.67 11.99 -10.45
C LYS A 63 1.60 12.58 -9.38
N THR A 64 1.18 12.53 -8.13
CA THR A 64 2.04 12.80 -6.96
C THR A 64 1.76 11.74 -5.91
N ASP A 65 2.80 11.16 -5.30
CA ASP A 65 2.67 10.07 -4.32
C ASP A 65 1.76 10.43 -3.14
N ARG A 66 1.73 11.71 -2.76
CA ARG A 66 0.85 12.21 -1.69
C ARG A 66 -0.64 12.18 -2.07
N ARG A 67 -1.00 12.57 -3.30
CA ARG A 67 -2.41 12.51 -3.73
C ARG A 67 -2.85 11.08 -3.99
N ASP A 68 -1.95 10.29 -4.57
CA ASP A 68 -2.21 8.88 -4.89
C ASP A 68 -2.50 8.07 -3.61
N SER A 69 -1.70 8.25 -2.56
CA SER A 69 -1.92 7.60 -1.27
C SER A 69 -3.22 8.02 -0.57
N ILE A 70 -3.66 9.27 -0.70
CA ILE A 70 -4.96 9.72 -0.17
C ILE A 70 -6.12 9.05 -0.92
N ASN A 71 -6.05 9.00 -2.25
CA ASN A 71 -7.09 8.35 -3.06
C ASN A 71 -7.15 6.83 -2.77
N LEU A 72 -6.00 6.21 -2.59
CA LEU A 72 -5.89 4.79 -2.23
C LEU A 72 -6.53 4.49 -0.86
N ALA A 73 -6.35 5.39 0.12
CA ALA A 73 -6.94 5.26 1.46
C ALA A 73 -8.45 5.56 1.50
N SER A 74 -9.00 6.16 0.45
CA SER A 74 -10.44 6.48 0.34
C SER A 74 -11.26 5.42 -0.42
N CYS A 75 -10.62 4.34 -0.89
CA CYS A 75 -11.29 3.22 -1.56
C CYS A 75 -11.95 2.27 -0.57
#